data_AF-A0A4Q2DYV7-F1
#
_entry.id   AF-A0A4Q2DYV7-F1
#
_cell.length_a   1.000
_cell.length_b   1.000
_cell.length_c   1.000
_cell.angle_alpha   90.00
_cell.angle_beta   90.00
_cell.angle_gamma   90.00
#
_symmetry.space_group_name_H-M   'P 1'
#
loop_
_entity.id
_entity.type
_entity.pdbx_description
1 polymer ?
#
loop_
_entity_poly.entity_id
_entity_poly.type
_entity_poly.pdbx_seq_one_letter_code
_entity_poly.pdbx_strand_id
1 'polypeptide(L)'
;MIRRASSIRTTSRLLASAPPRAALARSYATPSQEVDPQLEGYPQLPFIQRGTLPARGWDDMLERRNFGEPIHEQEELLSMWGPDVPVVEPRVAARHFLIAVTGFIAFGFTVKYALTQDPPVIRREYPYNGLIKELGGLEENKLG
;
A
#
# COMPACT_ATOMS: atom_id res chain seq x y z
N MET A 1 55.23 -1.66 35.69
CA MET A 1 54.10 -2.44 36.27
C MET A 1 52.86 -2.11 35.45
N ILE A 2 52.42 -3.01 34.56
CA ILE A 2 51.39 -2.76 33.53
C ILE A 2 50.07 -3.39 34.01
N ARG A 3 49.00 -2.59 34.22
CA ARG A 3 47.65 -3.11 34.46
C ARG A 3 46.85 -3.03 33.16
N ARG A 4 46.57 -4.19 32.56
CA ARG A 4 45.63 -4.32 31.45
C ARG A 4 44.21 -4.42 32.02
N ALA A 5 43.36 -3.46 31.71
CA ALA A 5 41.93 -3.55 31.99
C ALA A 5 41.26 -4.34 30.85
N SER A 6 40.76 -5.53 31.16
CA SER A 6 39.95 -6.35 30.27
C SER A 6 38.51 -5.83 30.26
N SER A 7 38.08 -5.27 29.13
CA SER A 7 36.69 -4.87 28.90
C SER A 7 35.84 -6.11 28.59
N ILE A 8 34.86 -6.42 29.45
CA ILE A 8 33.88 -7.48 29.22
C ILE A 8 32.81 -6.90 28.30
N ARG A 9 32.73 -7.42 27.06
CA ARG A 9 31.70 -7.06 26.08
C ARG A 9 30.55 -8.06 26.20
N THR A 10 29.53 -7.72 26.98
CA THR A 10 28.30 -8.51 27.05
C THR A 10 27.43 -8.19 25.82
N THR A 11 27.40 -9.08 24.85
CA THR A 11 26.46 -8.98 23.72
C THR A 11 25.12 -9.60 24.13
N SER A 12 24.13 -8.79 24.45
CA SER A 12 22.74 -9.23 24.56
C SER A 12 22.17 -9.45 23.17
N ARG A 13 22.00 -10.71 22.75
CA ARG A 13 21.17 -11.06 21.60
C ARG A 13 19.71 -11.02 22.04
N LEU A 14 18.96 -10.01 21.59
CA LEU A 14 17.51 -10.02 21.66
C LEU A 14 16.99 -11.06 20.65
N LEU A 15 16.42 -12.15 21.15
CA LEU A 15 15.62 -13.07 20.35
C LEU A 15 14.26 -12.41 20.10
N ALA A 16 14.11 -11.76 18.96
CA ALA A 16 12.80 -11.32 18.49
C ALA A 16 12.06 -12.52 17.88
N SER A 17 11.15 -13.14 18.63
CA SER A 17 10.18 -14.09 18.06
C SER A 17 9.11 -13.29 17.31
N ALA A 18 9.30 -13.08 16.01
CA ALA A 18 8.23 -12.58 15.16
C ALA A 18 7.15 -13.68 15.04
N PRO A 19 5.85 -13.37 15.25
CA PRO A 19 4.81 -14.32 14.91
C PRO A 19 4.81 -14.52 13.39
N PRO A 20 4.49 -15.73 12.88
CA PRO A 20 4.22 -15.89 11.46
C PRO A 20 2.92 -15.14 11.18
N ARG A 21 3.04 -13.88 10.73
CA ARG A 21 1.94 -13.24 10.01
C ARG A 21 1.80 -14.04 8.73
N ALA A 22 0.89 -15.01 8.74
CA ALA A 22 0.28 -15.54 7.55
C ALA A 22 -0.43 -14.37 6.87
N ALA A 23 0.34 -13.58 6.11
CA ALA A 23 -0.24 -12.73 5.10
C ALA A 23 -0.92 -13.69 4.14
N LEU A 24 -2.25 -13.76 4.24
CA LEU A 24 -3.10 -14.21 3.14
C LEU A 24 -2.94 -13.20 2.00
N ALA A 25 -1.74 -13.12 1.43
CA ALA A 25 -1.63 -12.70 0.05
C ALA A 25 -2.37 -13.81 -0.71
N ARG A 26 -3.54 -13.49 -1.26
CA ARG A 26 -4.03 -14.25 -2.42
C ARG A 26 -2.99 -14.05 -3.51
N SER A 27 -1.96 -14.88 -3.50
CA SER A 27 -1.21 -15.21 -4.69
C SER A 27 -2.22 -15.89 -5.59
N TYR A 28 -2.74 -15.16 -6.58
CA TYR A 28 -3.23 -15.81 -7.79
C TYR A 28 -2.09 -16.72 -8.23
N ALA A 29 -2.31 -18.03 -8.10
CA ALA A 29 -1.31 -19.02 -8.37
C ALA A 29 -0.78 -18.78 -9.78
N THR A 30 0.55 -18.75 -9.92
CA THR A 30 1.21 -19.04 -11.19
C THR A 30 0.47 -20.18 -11.90
N PRO A 31 0.15 -20.08 -13.20
CA PRO A 31 -0.55 -21.15 -13.88
C PRO A 31 0.37 -22.37 -13.85
N SER A 32 0.06 -23.34 -12.99
CA SER A 32 0.61 -24.67 -13.12
C SER A 32 -0.01 -25.26 -14.39
N GLN A 33 0.79 -25.99 -15.17
CA GLN A 33 0.36 -26.80 -16.31
C GLN A 33 -0.57 -27.97 -15.88
N GLU A 34 -1.21 -27.86 -14.71
CA GLU A 34 -2.13 -28.84 -14.17
C GLU A 34 -3.53 -28.49 -14.68
N VAL A 35 -4.19 -29.50 -15.25
CA VAL A 35 -5.58 -29.38 -15.69
C VAL A 35 -6.42 -29.08 -14.46
N ASP A 36 -7.06 -27.91 -14.44
CA ASP A 36 -7.91 -27.50 -13.32
C ASP A 36 -9.10 -28.48 -13.20
N PRO A 37 -9.22 -29.21 -12.07
CA PRO A 37 -10.31 -30.15 -11.89
C PRO A 37 -11.69 -29.48 -11.88
N GLN A 38 -11.78 -28.16 -11.63
CA GLN A 38 -13.04 -27.41 -11.60
C GLN A 38 -13.60 -27.12 -13.00
N LEU A 39 -12.81 -27.27 -14.06
CA LEU A 39 -13.24 -27.01 -15.43
C LEU A 39 -14.18 -28.09 -15.97
N GLU A 40 -14.24 -29.29 -15.37
CA GLU A 40 -15.14 -30.39 -15.77
C GLU A 40 -15.19 -30.67 -17.30
N GLY A 41 -14.05 -30.56 -17.99
CA GLY A 41 -13.94 -30.77 -19.44
C GLY A 41 -14.09 -29.50 -20.30
N TYR A 42 -14.28 -28.33 -19.68
CA TYR A 42 -14.12 -27.02 -20.33
C TYR A 42 -12.64 -26.81 -20.70
N PRO A 43 -12.33 -26.22 -21.87
CA PRO A 43 -10.95 -25.95 -22.25
C PRO A 43 -10.29 -24.99 -21.26
N GLN A 44 -9.04 -25.29 -20.87
CA GLN A 44 -8.22 -24.38 -20.06
C GLN A 44 -7.54 -23.39 -21.00
N LEU A 45 -8.02 -22.14 -21.03
CA LEU A 45 -7.49 -21.10 -21.91
C LEU A 45 -6.28 -20.41 -21.26
N PRO A 46 -5.41 -19.77 -22.06
CA PRO A 46 -4.33 -18.96 -21.51
C PRO A 46 -4.86 -17.70 -20.84
N PHE A 47 -4.33 -17.38 -19.66
CA PHE A 47 -4.69 -16.20 -18.88
C PHE A 47 -4.12 -14.90 -19.51
N ILE A 48 -4.76 -14.44 -20.58
CA ILE A 48 -4.38 -13.24 -21.34
C ILE A 48 -5.52 -12.25 -21.30
N GLN A 49 -5.24 -11.04 -20.79
CA GLN A 49 -6.24 -10.00 -20.72
C GLN A 49 -6.49 -9.36 -22.09
N ARG A 50 -7.76 -9.19 -22.47
CA ARG A 50 -8.13 -8.68 -23.80
C ARG A 50 -7.65 -7.25 -24.05
N GLY A 51 -7.47 -6.46 -23.00
CA GLY A 51 -6.87 -5.11 -23.06
C GLY A 51 -5.48 -5.05 -23.70
N THR A 52 -4.73 -6.15 -23.70
CA THR A 52 -3.39 -6.23 -24.33
C THR A 52 -3.41 -6.48 -25.84
N LEU A 53 -4.56 -6.91 -26.39
CA LEU A 53 -4.71 -7.26 -27.79
C LEU A 53 -4.80 -6.02 -28.70
N PRO A 54 -4.52 -6.12 -30.01
CA PRO A 54 -4.72 -4.99 -30.92
C PRO A 54 -6.19 -4.56 -30.99
N ALA A 55 -6.43 -3.26 -31.20
CA ALA A 55 -7.76 -2.66 -31.16
C ALA A 55 -8.67 -2.99 -32.36
N ARG A 56 -8.16 -3.63 -33.43
CA ARG A 56 -8.89 -3.91 -34.68
C ARG A 56 -8.65 -5.33 -35.15
N GLY A 57 -9.53 -5.82 -36.03
CA GLY A 57 -9.43 -7.16 -36.63
C GLY A 57 -10.24 -8.23 -35.91
N TRP A 58 -11.29 -7.82 -35.20
CA TRP A 58 -12.18 -8.69 -34.44
C TRP A 58 -13.61 -8.54 -34.96
N ASP A 59 -14.38 -9.62 -34.91
CA ASP A 59 -15.81 -9.56 -35.25
C ASP A 59 -16.57 -8.65 -34.27
N ASP A 60 -16.31 -8.81 -32.97
CA ASP A 60 -16.68 -7.86 -31.92
C ASP A 60 -15.47 -6.99 -31.57
N MET A 61 -15.51 -5.73 -32.03
CA MET A 61 -14.45 -4.77 -31.77
C MET A 61 -14.41 -4.24 -30.34
N LEU A 62 -15.54 -4.21 -29.62
CA LEU A 62 -15.60 -3.68 -28.25
C LEU A 62 -14.95 -4.68 -27.29
N GLU A 63 -15.28 -5.95 -27.44
CA GLU A 63 -14.73 -7.03 -26.61
C GLU A 63 -13.42 -7.61 -27.17
N ARG A 64 -13.03 -7.24 -28.38
CA ARG A 64 -11.87 -7.78 -29.11
C ARG A 64 -11.95 -9.30 -29.23
N ARG A 65 -13.07 -9.82 -29.76
CA ARG A 65 -13.40 -11.25 -29.83
C ARG A 65 -13.97 -11.64 -31.20
N ASN A 66 -13.69 -12.87 -31.64
CA ASN A 66 -14.30 -13.43 -32.85
C ASN A 66 -15.46 -14.38 -32.50
N PHE A 67 -16.40 -14.55 -33.43
CA PHE A 67 -17.52 -15.46 -33.22
C PHE A 67 -17.05 -16.92 -33.16
N GLY A 68 -17.57 -17.68 -32.20
CA GLY A 68 -17.26 -19.10 -32.03
C GLY A 68 -15.94 -19.39 -31.29
N GLU A 69 -15.19 -18.36 -30.87
CA GLU A 69 -14.06 -18.54 -29.96
C GLU A 69 -14.54 -19.03 -28.58
N PRO A 70 -13.86 -20.01 -27.96
CA PRO A 70 -14.15 -20.40 -26.59
C PRO A 70 -13.86 -19.23 -25.63
N ILE A 71 -14.68 -19.08 -24.60
CA ILE A 71 -14.56 -18.02 -23.60
C ILE A 71 -13.60 -18.51 -22.51
N HIS A 72 -12.85 -17.61 -21.88
CA HIS A 72 -12.03 -17.99 -20.74
C HIS A 72 -12.93 -18.22 -19.52
N GLU A 73 -12.64 -19.19 -18.65
CA GLU A 73 -13.45 -19.48 -17.46
C GLU A 73 -13.52 -18.28 -16.51
N GLN A 74 -12.42 -17.53 -16.45
CA GLN A 74 -12.29 -16.20 -15.85
C GLN A 74 -12.29 -15.10 -16.91
N GLU A 75 -13.28 -15.12 -17.80
CA GLU A 75 -13.76 -13.87 -18.40
C GLU A 75 -14.27 -12.94 -17.26
N GLU A 76 -14.98 -11.83 -17.41
CA GLU A 76 -15.19 -10.84 -16.32
C GLU A 76 -13.88 -10.16 -15.84
N LEU A 77 -12.87 -10.91 -15.39
CA LEU A 77 -11.56 -10.41 -14.99
C LEU A 77 -10.68 -10.08 -16.20
N LEU A 78 -10.66 -10.96 -17.22
CA LEU A 78 -9.83 -10.80 -18.42
C LEU A 78 -10.48 -9.93 -19.50
N SER A 79 -11.72 -9.51 -19.28
CA SER A 79 -12.53 -8.76 -20.25
C SER A 79 -11.95 -7.37 -20.53
N MET A 80 -12.48 -6.73 -21.56
CA MET A 80 -12.28 -5.29 -21.75
C MET A 80 -12.91 -4.46 -20.62
N TRP A 81 -13.93 -5.01 -19.95
CA TRP A 81 -14.62 -4.39 -18.82
C TRP A 81 -13.96 -4.70 -17.47
N GLY A 82 -12.94 -5.55 -17.46
CA GLY A 82 -12.16 -5.87 -16.27
C GLY A 82 -11.19 -4.76 -15.87
N PRO A 83 -10.47 -4.92 -14.76
CA PRO A 83 -9.42 -3.99 -14.34
C PRO A 83 -8.28 -3.96 -15.37
N ASP A 84 -7.87 -2.78 -15.83
CA ASP A 84 -6.86 -2.64 -16.89
C ASP A 84 -5.46 -3.18 -16.50
N VAL A 85 -4.68 -3.62 -17.51
CA VAL A 85 -3.32 -4.12 -17.29
C VAL A 85 -2.37 -2.97 -16.98
N PRO A 86 -1.69 -2.97 -15.83
CA PRO A 86 -0.70 -1.95 -15.53
C PRO A 86 0.51 -2.09 -16.45
N VAL A 87 0.95 -0.97 -17.03
CA VAL A 87 2.17 -0.90 -17.88
C VAL A 87 3.45 -1.17 -17.04
N VAL A 88 3.39 -0.90 -15.74
CA VAL A 88 4.51 -1.05 -14.81
C VAL A 88 4.26 -2.24 -13.89
N GLU A 89 5.32 -3.01 -13.61
CA GLU A 89 5.23 -4.12 -12.65
C GLU A 89 4.69 -3.64 -11.30
N PRO A 90 3.68 -4.32 -10.71
CA PRO A 90 3.04 -3.87 -9.47
C PRO A 90 4.02 -3.62 -8.31
N ARG A 91 5.09 -4.44 -8.22
CA ARG A 91 6.13 -4.29 -7.18
C ARG A 91 6.91 -2.99 -7.33
N VAL A 92 7.24 -2.61 -8.56
CA VAL A 92 7.96 -1.38 -8.88
C VAL A 92 7.06 -0.18 -8.63
N ALA A 93 5.81 -0.23 -9.08
CA ALA A 93 4.82 0.83 -8.85
C ALA A 93 4.60 1.08 -7.34
N ALA A 94 4.40 0.01 -6.56
CA ALA A 94 4.24 0.12 -5.11
C ALA A 94 5.48 0.69 -4.42
N ARG A 95 6.68 0.26 -4.83
CA ARG A 95 7.94 0.77 -4.29
C ARG A 95 8.09 2.27 -4.56
N HIS A 96 7.86 2.72 -5.79
CA HIS A 96 7.95 4.14 -6.14
C HIS A 96 6.92 4.98 -5.39
N PHE A 97 5.69 4.50 -5.30
CA PHE A 97 4.63 5.17 -4.55
C PHE A 97 5.00 5.33 -3.07
N LEU A 98 5.46 4.26 -2.42
CA LEU A 98 5.86 4.30 -1.02
C LEU A 98 7.04 5.24 -0.79
N ILE A 99 8.07 5.20 -1.64
CA ILE A 99 9.22 6.11 -1.54
C ILE A 99 8.76 7.57 -1.67
N ALA A 100 7.90 7.87 -2.64
CA ALA A 100 7.41 9.23 -2.86
C ALA A 100 6.60 9.74 -1.67
N VAL A 101 5.64 8.96 -1.19
CA VAL A 101 4.76 9.34 -0.06
C VAL A 101 5.57 9.49 1.23
N THR A 102 6.41 8.51 1.54
CA THR A 102 7.23 8.56 2.77
C THR A 102 8.26 9.69 2.70
N GLY A 103 8.90 9.91 1.55
CA GLY A 103 9.81 11.01 1.33
C GLY A 103 9.13 12.37 1.51
N PHE A 104 7.95 12.55 0.95
CA PHE A 104 7.18 13.79 1.09
C PHE A 104 6.78 14.06 2.55
N ILE A 105 6.25 13.05 3.24
CA ILE A 105 5.86 13.17 4.65
C ILE A 105 7.09 13.45 5.52
N ALA A 106 8.16 12.66 5.37
CA ALA A 106 9.38 12.84 6.15
C ALA A 106 9.99 14.24 5.93
N PHE A 107 9.98 14.73 4.69
CA PHE A 107 10.42 16.08 4.38
C PHE A 107 9.56 17.13 5.09
N GLY A 108 8.24 17.04 5.01
CA GLY A 108 7.32 17.96 5.67
C GLY A 108 7.49 18.01 7.19
N PHE A 109 7.64 16.84 7.83
CA PHE A 109 7.93 16.73 9.26
C PHE A 109 9.29 17.32 9.62
N THR A 110 10.32 17.04 8.81
CA THR A 110 11.67 17.59 9.03
C THR A 110 11.64 19.11 8.96
N VAL A 111 10.98 19.69 7.95
CA VAL A 111 10.82 21.14 7.83
C VAL A 111 10.07 21.69 9.03
N LYS A 112 8.93 21.09 9.42
CA LYS A 112 8.08 21.61 10.49
C LYS A 112 8.74 21.56 11.87
N TYR A 113 9.45 20.48 12.20
CA TYR A 113 9.94 20.24 13.56
C TYR A 113 11.43 20.48 13.74
N ALA A 114 12.25 20.34 12.70
CA ALA A 114 13.70 20.52 12.82
C ALA A 114 14.19 21.87 12.27
N LEU A 115 13.53 22.41 11.24
CA LEU A 115 14.00 23.60 10.53
C LEU A 115 13.19 24.87 10.84
N THR A 116 11.89 24.73 11.11
CA THR A 116 11.03 25.87 11.40
C THR A 116 11.33 26.41 12.79
N GLN A 117 11.68 27.69 12.87
CA GLN A 117 11.83 28.38 14.14
C GLN A 117 10.46 28.68 14.76
N ASP A 118 10.41 28.72 16.09
CA ASP A 118 9.20 29.16 16.77
C ASP A 118 8.90 30.63 16.42
N PRO A 119 7.62 30.98 16.24
CA PRO A 119 7.25 32.34 15.91
C PRO A 119 7.75 33.29 17.01
N PRO A 120 8.39 34.42 16.67
CA PRO A 120 8.95 35.38 17.63
C PRO A 120 7.85 36.25 18.28
N VAL A 121 6.66 35.68 18.46
CA VAL A 121 5.47 36.34 18.99
C VAL A 121 4.82 35.41 20.00
N ILE A 122 4.54 35.95 21.17
CA ILE A 122 3.76 35.28 22.21
C ILE A 122 2.36 35.02 21.65
N ARG A 123 1.80 33.85 21.94
CA ARG A 123 0.43 33.53 21.54
C ARG A 123 -0.54 34.54 22.16
N ARG A 124 -1.60 34.90 21.43
CA ARG A 124 -2.61 35.82 21.94
C ARG A 124 -3.25 35.24 23.19
N GLU A 125 -3.09 35.94 24.31
CA GLU A 125 -3.80 35.65 25.55
C GLU A 125 -5.18 36.30 25.54
N TYR A 126 -6.12 35.62 26.18
CA TYR A 126 -7.53 35.98 26.20
C TYR A 126 -7.96 36.14 27.67
N PRO A 127 -8.66 37.24 28.03
CA PRO A 127 -9.13 37.45 29.41
C PRO A 127 -10.13 36.38 29.85
N TYR A 128 -10.51 36.36 31.13
CA TYR A 128 -11.47 35.39 31.67
C TYR A 128 -11.04 33.92 31.46
N ASN A 129 -9.75 33.62 31.70
CA ASN A 129 -9.15 32.30 31.54
C ASN A 129 -9.29 31.70 30.13
N GLY A 130 -9.17 32.51 29.07
CA GLY A 130 -9.34 32.01 27.71
C GLY A 130 -10.78 32.07 27.18
N LEU A 131 -11.60 33.01 27.68
CA LEU A 131 -13.01 33.16 27.28
C LEU A 131 -13.85 31.88 27.47
N ILE A 132 -13.57 31.08 28.52
CA ILE A 132 -14.23 29.78 28.75
C ILE A 132 -15.76 29.90 28.71
N LYS A 133 -16.32 30.88 29.41
CA LYS A 133 -17.77 31.11 29.47
C LYS A 133 -18.36 31.48 28.11
N GLU A 134 -17.64 32.29 27.32
CA GLU A 134 -18.10 32.77 26.01
C GLU A 134 -17.97 31.68 24.92
N LEU A 135 -17.03 30.74 25.08
CA LEU A 135 -16.87 29.58 24.20
C LEU A 135 -17.72 28.36 24.64
N GLY A 136 -18.58 28.50 25.65
CA GLY A 136 -19.49 27.44 26.10
C GLY A 136 -18.82 26.36 26.96
N GLY A 137 -17.65 26.64 27.53
CA GLY A 137 -16.99 25.77 28.49
C GLY A 137 -17.67 25.79 29.86
N LEU A 138 -17.79 24.63 30.49
CA LEU A 138 -18.26 24.51 31.87
C LEU A 138 -17.11 24.78 32.83
N GLU A 139 -17.37 25.56 33.89
CA GLU A 139 -16.41 25.88 34.97
C GLU A 139 -15.77 24.61 35.57
N GLU A 140 -16.53 23.51 35.59
CA GLU A 140 -16.18 22.21 36.17
C GLU A 140 -15.07 21.45 35.41
N ASN A 141 -14.91 21.73 34.11
CA ASN A 141 -13.92 21.08 33.25
C ASN A 141 -12.60 21.86 33.13
N LYS A 142 -12.37 22.85 34.00
CA LYS A 142 -11.07 23.52 34.09
C LYS A 142 -10.01 22.51 34.54
N LEU A 143 -9.12 22.13 33.64
CA LEU A 143 -7.84 21.51 34.01
C LEU A 143 -6.97 22.64 34.59
N GLY A 144 -6.73 22.55 35.91
CA GLY A 144 -5.85 23.46 36.65
C GLY A 144 -4.39 23.36 36.23
#